data_AF-A0A1Y4Q7T4-F1
#
_entry.id   AF-A0A1Y4Q7T4-F1
#
_cell.length_a   1.000
_cell.length_b   1.000
_cell.length_c   1.000
_cell.angle_alpha   90.00
_cell.angle_beta   90.00
_cell.angle_gamma   90.00
#
_symmetry.space_group_name_H-M   'P 1'
#
loop_
_entity.id
_entity.type
_entity.pdbx_description
1 polymer ?
#
loop_
_entity_poly.entity_id
_entity_poly.type
_entity_poly.pdbx_seq_one_letter_code
_entity_poly.pdbx_strand_id
1 'polypeptide(L)'
;MLEFKTIEEFKPNPKIIELIKNYTCKTKKGKIKVLLHTNLQVIEPTEYLITYPINLTILEYKVNEISNKPFYIKEHNAKYNLKEIENIIKKYKY
;
A
#
# COMPACT_ATOMS: atom_id res chain seq x y z
N MET A 1 -19.30 -17.11 -10.94
CA MET A 1 -18.81 -15.89 -10.25
C MET A 1 -17.66 -16.31 -9.35
N LEU A 2 -16.52 -15.63 -9.35
CA LEU A 2 -15.42 -15.98 -8.44
C LEU A 2 -15.79 -15.52 -7.02
N GLU A 3 -15.72 -16.43 -6.06
CA GLU A 3 -16.09 -16.17 -4.66
C GLU A 3 -14.84 -16.18 -3.77
N PHE A 4 -14.71 -15.16 -2.93
CA PHE A 4 -13.51 -14.94 -2.11
C PHE A 4 -13.85 -14.93 -0.63
N LYS A 5 -13.00 -15.58 0.17
CA LYS A 5 -13.04 -15.50 1.64
C LYS A 5 -11.81 -14.75 2.15
N THR A 6 -12.03 -13.69 2.93
CA THR A 6 -10.92 -12.99 3.61
C THR A 6 -10.41 -13.88 4.74
N ILE A 7 -9.09 -14.12 4.76
CA ILE A 7 -8.42 -14.92 5.79
C ILE A 7 -7.56 -14.07 6.72
N GLU A 8 -7.00 -12.97 6.22
CA GLU A 8 -6.14 -12.07 6.99
C GLU A 8 -6.39 -10.63 6.53
N GLU A 9 -6.40 -9.68 7.47
CA GLU A 9 -6.39 -8.25 7.19
C GLU A 9 -5.10 -7.66 7.77
N PHE A 10 -4.38 -6.90 6.95
CA PHE A 10 -3.09 -6.34 7.33
C PHE A 10 -3.24 -5.10 8.19
N LYS A 11 -2.32 -4.94 9.14
CA LYS A 11 -2.15 -3.70 9.87
C LYS A 11 -1.36 -2.72 8.99
N PRO A 12 -1.76 -1.44 8.91
CA PRO A 12 -0.98 -0.43 8.21
C PRO A 12 0.41 -0.30 8.82
N ASN A 13 1.42 -0.07 7.99
CA ASN A 13 2.77 0.23 8.40
C ASN A 13 2.84 1.54 9.23
N PRO A 14 3.30 1.48 10.49
CA PRO A 14 3.33 2.66 11.37
C PRO A 14 4.23 3.77 10.83
N LYS A 15 5.31 3.43 10.10
CA LYS A 15 6.23 4.43 9.54
C LYS A 15 5.57 5.26 8.43
N ILE A 16 4.74 4.64 7.60
CA ILE A 16 3.97 5.35 6.57
C ILE A 16 2.92 6.24 7.23
N ILE A 17 2.21 5.73 8.24
CA ILE A 17 1.20 6.50 8.98
C ILE A 17 1.82 7.75 9.62
N GLU A 18 3.00 7.62 10.23
CA GLU A 18 3.72 8.75 10.81
C GLU A 18 4.15 9.77 9.74
N LEU A 19 4.67 9.28 8.60
CA LEU A 19 5.11 10.13 7.49
C LEU A 19 3.96 10.95 6.89
N ILE A 20 2.77 10.36 6.76
CA ILE A 20 1.59 11.00 6.16
C ILE A 20 0.66 11.67 7.19
N LYS A 21 1.02 11.68 8.48
CA LYS A 21 0.17 12.17 9.58
C LYS A 21 -0.35 13.60 9.36
N ASN A 22 0.44 14.44 8.70
CA ASN A 22 0.10 15.84 8.44
C ASN A 22 -0.65 16.08 7.12
N TYR A 23 -0.92 15.02 6.36
CA TYR A 23 -1.61 15.07 5.08
C TYR A 23 -3.07 14.64 5.26
N THR A 24 -3.96 15.09 4.37
CA THR A 24 -5.31 14.51 4.30
C THR A 24 -5.21 13.15 3.63
N CYS A 25 -5.37 12.07 4.40
CA CYS A 25 -5.21 10.71 3.88
C CYS A 25 -6.35 9.76 4.27
N LYS A 26 -6.63 8.80 3.39
CA LYS A 26 -7.50 7.64 3.65
C LYS A 26 -6.64 6.38 3.56
N THR A 27 -6.76 5.50 4.55
CA THR A 27 -6.05 4.22 4.55
C THR A 27 -7.03 3.07 4.37
N LYS A 28 -6.77 2.22 3.38
CA LYS A 28 -7.48 0.96 3.18
C LYS A 28 -6.52 -0.19 3.47
N LYS A 29 -6.86 -0.99 4.46
CA LYS A 29 -6.04 -2.14 4.87
C LYS A 29 -5.99 -3.19 3.75
N GLY A 30 -4.79 -3.69 3.47
CA GLY A 30 -4.62 -4.84 2.60
C GLY A 30 -5.16 -6.11 3.25
N LYS A 31 -5.43 -7.12 2.43
CA LYS A 31 -6.09 -8.36 2.87
C LYS A 31 -5.55 -9.54 2.09
N ILE A 32 -5.51 -10.70 2.71
CA ILE A 32 -5.36 -11.96 2.00
C ILE A 32 -6.75 -12.57 1.84
N LYS A 33 -7.08 -12.88 0.59
CA LYS A 33 -8.30 -13.57 0.21
C LYS A 33 -7.97 -14.91 -0.40
N VAL A 34 -8.70 -15.94 -0.03
CA VAL A 34 -8.64 -17.24 -0.70
C VAL A 34 -9.81 -17.32 -1.67
N LEU A 35 -9.54 -17.78 -2.89
CA LEU A 35 -10.60 -18.15 -3.82
C LEU A 35 -11.22 -19.48 -3.36
N LEU A 36 -12.54 -19.48 -3.12
CA LEU A 36 -13.23 -20.64 -2.55
C LEU A 36 -12.99 -21.91 -3.38
N HIS A 37 -12.88 -23.05 -2.68
CA HIS A 37 -12.61 -24.36 -3.28
C HIS A 37 -11.26 -24.47 -4.02
N THR A 38 -10.34 -23.52 -3.81
CA THR A 38 -8.99 -23.57 -4.37
C THR A 38 -7.95 -23.23 -3.31
N ASN A 39 -6.69 -23.52 -3.61
CA ASN A 39 -5.54 -23.10 -2.80
C ASN A 39 -4.99 -21.72 -3.22
N LEU A 40 -5.65 -21.03 -4.16
CA LEU A 40 -5.17 -19.75 -4.68
C LEU A 40 -5.45 -18.63 -3.68
N GLN A 41 -4.38 -17.91 -3.34
CA GLN A 41 -4.42 -16.73 -2.48
C GLN A 41 -4.21 -15.47 -3.32
N VAL A 42 -5.08 -14.49 -3.09
CA VAL A 42 -4.97 -13.15 -3.64
C VAL A 42 -4.57 -12.22 -2.51
N ILE A 43 -3.45 -11.51 -2.70
CA ILE A 43 -2.94 -10.54 -1.75
C ILE A 43 -3.32 -9.14 -2.25
N GLU A 44 -4.22 -8.48 -1.54
CA GLU A 44 -4.55 -7.08 -1.77
C GLU A 44 -3.59 -6.20 -0.95
N PRO A 45 -2.95 -5.18 -1.58
CA PRO A 45 -2.03 -4.29 -0.88
C PRO A 45 -2.76 -3.37 0.11
N THR A 46 -2.05 -2.88 1.11
CA THR A 46 -2.51 -1.74 1.91
C THR A 46 -2.39 -0.48 1.07
N GLU A 47 -3.50 0.24 0.90
CA GLU A 47 -3.56 1.47 0.11
C GLU A 47 -3.60 2.69 1.02
N TYR A 48 -2.67 3.62 0.78
CA TYR A 48 -2.60 4.93 1.41
C TYR A 48 -2.90 5.96 0.34
N LEU A 49 -4.10 6.54 0.40
CA LEU A 49 -4.53 7.60 -0.51
C LEU A 49 -4.32 8.94 0.17
N ILE A 50 -3.38 9.72 -0.33
CA ILE A 50 -3.15 11.12 0.05
C ILE A 50 -3.94 11.99 -0.93
N THR A 51 -4.79 12.87 -0.43
CA THR A 51 -5.66 13.74 -1.25
C THR A 51 -5.28 15.23 -1.19
N TYR A 52 -4.51 15.64 -0.19
CA TYR A 52 -4.03 17.03 -0.06
C TYR A 52 -2.74 17.10 0.78
N PRO A 53 -1.76 17.96 0.42
CA PRO A 53 -1.69 18.87 -0.74
C PRO A 53 -1.45 18.19 -2.10
N ILE A 54 -1.19 16.89 -2.12
CA ILE A 54 -0.94 16.11 -3.34
C ILE A 54 -1.95 14.99 -3.48
N ASN A 55 -2.19 14.57 -4.72
CA ASN A 55 -2.89 13.32 -5.03
C ASN A 55 -1.86 12.23 -5.24
N LEU A 56 -1.66 11.38 -4.23
CA LEU A 56 -0.67 10.30 -4.26
C LEU A 56 -1.26 9.03 -3.66
N THR A 57 -1.18 7.92 -4.40
CA THR A 57 -1.68 6.61 -3.99
C THR A 57 -0.51 5.65 -3.81
N ILE A 58 -0.20 5.31 -2.57
CA ILE A 58 0.86 4.37 -2.21
C ILE A 58 0.23 3.01 -1.90
N LEU A 59 0.66 1.98 -2.63
CA LEU A 59 0.29 0.60 -2.39
C LEU A 59 1.46 -0.13 -1.71
N GLU A 60 1.25 -0.59 -0.49
CA GLU A 60 2.19 -1.47 0.22
C GLU A 60 1.79 -2.92 0.01
N TYR A 61 2.64 -3.66 -0.71
CA TYR A 61 2.50 -5.10 -0.87
C TYR A 61 3.25 -5.81 0.24
N LYS A 62 2.58 -6.77 0.91
CA LYS A 62 3.27 -7.77 1.75
C LYS A 62 4.21 -8.54 0.83
N VAL A 63 5.51 -8.43 1.08
CA VAL A 63 6.57 -8.93 0.20
C VAL A 63 6.33 -10.40 -0.14
N ASN A 64 6.23 -10.71 -1.43
CA ASN A 64 6.70 -11.99 -1.96
C ASN A 64 8.11 -11.71 -2.51
N GLU A 65 9.08 -12.46 -2.00
CA GLU A 65 10.55 -12.28 -1.91
C GLU A 65 11.35 -11.76 -3.13
N ILE A 66 10.72 -11.40 -4.26
CA ILE A 66 11.39 -11.17 -5.54
C ILE A 66 11.80 -9.69 -5.75
N SER A 67 11.27 -8.74 -4.99
CA SER A 67 11.56 -7.30 -5.15
C SER A 67 11.75 -6.59 -3.82
N ASN A 68 12.96 -6.06 -3.58
CA ASN A 68 13.34 -5.26 -2.40
C ASN A 68 12.55 -3.94 -2.23
N LYS A 69 11.62 -3.64 -3.14
CA LYS A 69 10.78 -2.44 -3.16
C LYS A 69 9.32 -2.85 -2.95
N PRO A 70 8.82 -2.87 -1.70
CA PRO A 70 7.47 -3.34 -1.37
C PRO A 70 6.37 -2.33 -1.70
N PHE A 71 6.74 -1.09 -2.02
CA PHE A 71 5.77 -0.03 -2.26
C PHE A 71 5.67 0.30 -3.75
N TYR A 72 4.45 0.57 -4.22
CA TYR A 72 4.17 1.06 -5.56
C TYR A 72 3.40 2.37 -5.48
N ILE A 73 3.80 3.37 -6.27
CA ILE A 73 3.07 4.63 -6.40
C ILE A 73 2.35 4.63 -7.75
N LYS A 74 1.01 4.71 -7.73
CA LYS A 74 0.20 4.63 -8.95
C LYS A 74 0.54 5.77 -9.93
N GLU A 75 0.69 6.98 -9.42
CA GLU A 75 0.91 8.18 -10.21
C GLU A 75 2.28 8.21 -10.90
N HIS A 76 3.27 7.49 -10.36
CA HIS A 76 4.61 7.38 -10.92
C HIS A 76 4.83 6.08 -11.73
N ASN A 77 3.89 5.14 -11.68
CA ASN A 77 4.00 3.80 -12.26
C ASN A 77 5.30 3.06 -11.89
N ALA A 78 5.78 3.24 -10.66
CA ALA A 78 7.08 2.74 -10.24
C ALA A 78 7.06 2.19 -8.80
N LYS A 79 7.99 1.27 -8.54
CA LYS A 79 8.22 0.68 -7.22
C LYS A 79 9.28 1.46 -6.44
N TYR A 80 9.10 1.53 -5.13
CA TYR A 80 9.92 2.29 -4.20
C TYR A 80 10.20 1.51 -2.91
N ASN A 81 11.31 1.86 -2.27
CA ASN A 81 11.56 1.54 -0.88
C ASN A 81 11.05 2.67 0.04
N LEU A 82 11.07 2.43 1.35
CA LEU A 82 10.56 3.40 2.33
C LEU A 82 11.31 4.75 2.29
N LYS A 83 12.64 4.74 2.10
CA LYS A 83 13.46 5.96 2.03
C LYS A 83 13.14 6.80 0.80
N GLU A 84 12.90 6.15 -0.34
CA GLU A 84 12.51 6.83 -1.58
C GLU A 84 11.12 7.48 -1.42
N ILE A 85 10.17 6.79 -0.79
CA ILE A 85 8.84 7.37 -0.48
C ILE A 85 8.97 8.58 0.45
N GLU A 86 9.75 8.45 1.51
CA GLU A 86 10.01 9.56 2.44
C GLU A 86 10.52 10.80 1.70
N ASN A 87 11.47 10.61 0.77
CA ASN A 87 11.99 11.71 -0.05
C ASN A 87 10.94 12.30 -0.99
N ILE A 88 10.09 11.48 -1.60
CA ILE A 88 9.00 11.93 -2.47
C ILE A 88 8.01 12.79 -1.66
N ILE A 89 7.54 12.29 -0.52
CA ILE A 89 6.56 13.00 0.32
C ILE A 89 7.16 14.31 0.85
N LYS A 90 8.43 14.31 1.28
CA LYS A 90 9.12 15.53 1.72
C LYS A 90 9.26 16.58 0.61
N LYS A 91 9.51 16.17 -0.64
CA LYS A 91 9.58 17.10 -1.78
C LYS A 91 8.27 17.85 -2.01
N TYR A 92 7.14 17.24 -1.68
CA TYR A 92 5.82 17.85 -1.81
C TYR A 92 5.37 18.64 -0.57
N LYS A 93 6.19 18.68 0.49
CA LYS A 93 5.93 19.45 1.71
C LYS A 93 6.36 20.92 1.58
N TYR A 94 7.07 21.27 0.50
CA TYR A 94 7.64 22.59 0.23
C TYR A 94 7.26 23.07 -1.17
#